data_AF-X1P9D7-F1
#
_entry.id   AF-X1P9D7-F1
#
_cell.length_a   1.000
_cell.length_b   1.000
_cell.length_c   1.000
_cell.angle_alpha   90.00
_cell.angle_beta   90.00
_cell.angle_gamma   90.00
#
_symmetry.space_group_name_H-M   'P 1'
#
loop_
_entity.id
_entity.type
_entity.pdbx_description
1 polymer ?
#
loop_
_entity_poly.entity_id
_entity_poly.type
_entity_poly.pdbx_seq_one_letter_code
_entity_poly.pdbx_strand_id
1 'polypeptide(L)'
;MARTVDVDQTRREIRHQFALWDIDASEFEIVWEEDRSSGRIMRRPGATVRYMRNGQWQEVSCYGYPNRASNLRQCFLLLERLRIAEQHGVQYQGLTFTKEVATSTGESARKEKQEERGN
;
A
#
# COMPACT_ATOMS: atom_id res chain seq x y z
N MET A 1 1.08 25.38 13.85
CA MET A 1 2.37 24.96 13.25
C MET A 1 2.11 23.70 12.44
N ALA A 2 2.25 23.73 11.12
CA ALA A 2 2.10 22.53 10.31
C ALA A 2 3.20 21.54 10.70
N ARG A 3 2.84 20.30 11.05
CA ARG A 3 3.84 19.23 11.23
C ARG A 3 4.55 19.03 9.90
N THR A 4 5.82 19.44 9.82
CA THR A 4 6.65 19.17 8.65
C THR A 4 6.73 17.66 8.47
N VAL A 5 6.29 17.16 7.33
CA VAL A 5 6.42 15.74 6.98
C VAL A 5 7.85 15.51 6.53
N ASP A 6 8.55 14.60 7.20
CA ASP A 6 9.94 14.30 6.91
C ASP A 6 10.08 13.00 6.08
N VAL A 7 10.89 13.07 5.02
CA VAL A 7 11.08 11.95 4.08
C VAL A 7 11.85 10.81 4.73
N ASP A 8 12.91 11.11 5.49
CA ASP A 8 13.76 10.09 6.10
C ASP A 8 13.05 9.38 7.25
N GLN A 9 12.24 10.10 8.01
CA GLN A 9 11.31 9.53 8.98
C GLN A 9 10.34 8.57 8.28
N THR A 10 9.66 9.03 7.22
CA THR A 10 8.70 8.21 6.48
C THR A 10 9.35 6.95 5.89
N ARG A 11 10.59 7.05 5.41
CA ARG A 11 11.38 5.90 4.93
C ARG A 11 11.71 4.89 6.03
N ARG A 12 12.01 5.36 7.25
CA ARG A 12 12.24 4.47 8.40
C ARG A 12 10.95 3.76 8.81
N GLU A 13 9.83 4.46 8.81
CA GLU A 13 8.53 3.89 9.12
C GLU A 13 8.09 2.86 8.06
N ILE A 14 8.31 3.12 6.77
CA ILE A 14 8.06 2.14 5.70
C ILE A 14 8.88 0.88 5.91
N ARG A 15 10.19 1.00 6.17
CA ARG A 15 11.07 -0.14 6.49
C ARG A 15 10.55 -0.95 7.67
N HIS A 16 10.10 -0.26 8.72
CA HIS A 16 9.54 -0.92 9.89
C HIS A 16 8.25 -1.67 9.56
N GLN A 17 7.33 -1.08 8.78
CA GLN A 17 6.10 -1.77 8.36
C GLN A 17 6.39 -2.98 7.48
N PHE A 18 7.35 -2.89 6.56
CA PHE A 18 7.74 -4.03 5.75
C PHE A 18 8.38 -5.16 6.56
N ALA A 19 9.19 -4.83 7.56
CA ALA A 19 9.69 -5.84 8.50
C ALA A 19 8.56 -6.56 9.26
N LEU A 20 7.48 -5.85 9.63
CA LEU A 20 6.29 -6.46 10.26
C LEU A 20 5.50 -7.36 9.29
N TRP A 21 5.69 -7.19 7.98
CA TRP A 21 5.08 -7.98 6.92
C TRP A 21 5.99 -9.08 6.37
N ASP A 22 7.17 -9.28 6.97
CA ASP A 22 8.21 -10.22 6.50
C ASP A 22 8.70 -9.90 5.07
N ILE A 23 8.73 -8.62 4.71
CA ILE A 23 9.30 -8.14 3.45
C ILE A 23 10.70 -7.61 3.73
N ASP A 24 11.69 -8.16 3.05
CA ASP A 24 13.08 -7.75 3.25
C ASP A 24 13.36 -6.34 2.71
N ALA A 25 14.38 -5.67 3.24
CA ALA A 25 14.77 -4.35 2.77
C ALA A 25 15.25 -4.32 1.31
N SER A 26 15.69 -5.45 0.78
CA SER A 26 16.05 -5.63 -0.63
C SER A 26 14.84 -5.87 -1.54
N GLU A 27 13.67 -6.16 -0.98
CA GLU A 27 12.45 -6.52 -1.69
C GLU A 27 11.48 -5.36 -1.86
N PHE A 28 11.90 -4.13 -1.55
CA PHE A 28 11.12 -2.94 -1.81
C PHE A 28 11.97 -1.76 -2.31
N GLU A 29 11.33 -0.86 -3.05
CA GLU A 29 11.93 0.37 -3.53
C GLU A 29 10.95 1.55 -3.45
N ILE A 30 11.51 2.75 -3.30
CA ILE A 30 10.76 4.01 -3.36
C ILE A 30 11.20 4.76 -4.61
N VAL A 31 10.29 4.86 -5.56
CA VAL A 31 10.47 5.55 -6.84
C VAL A 31 9.83 6.92 -6.78
N TRP A 32 10.55 7.94 -7.23
CA TRP A 32 10.02 9.30 -7.33
C TRP A 32 9.52 9.56 -8.74
N GLU A 33 8.44 10.32 -8.85
CA GLU A 33 7.93 10.74 -10.15
C GLU A 33 8.94 11.66 -10.86
N GLU A 34 9.17 11.37 -12.14
CA GLU A 34 10.05 12.11 -13.03
C GLU A 34 9.37 12.29 -14.38
N ASP A 35 9.38 13.52 -14.91
CA ASP A 35 8.97 13.80 -16.29
C ASP A 35 10.22 13.90 -17.17
N ARG A 36 10.24 13.12 -18.25
CA ARG A 36 11.37 13.03 -19.21
C ARG A 36 11.02 13.53 -20.60
N SER A 37 9.80 14.03 -20.80
CA SER A 37 9.23 14.36 -22.11
C SER A 37 10.03 15.42 -22.88
N SER A 38 10.76 16.28 -22.17
CA SER A 38 11.52 17.39 -22.76
C SER A 38 13.02 17.10 -22.98
N GLY A 39 13.47 15.84 -22.85
CA GLY A 39 14.90 15.51 -22.86
C GLY A 39 15.67 15.98 -21.62
N ARG A 40 14.97 16.57 -20.63
CA ARG A 40 15.48 16.92 -19.30
C ARG A 40 14.67 16.15 -18.25
N ILE A 41 15.33 15.71 -17.18
CA ILE A 41 14.66 15.06 -16.05
C ILE A 41 14.07 16.15 -15.14
N MET A 42 12.75 16.28 -15.14
CA MET A 42 12.02 17.16 -14.21
C MET A 42 11.51 16.36 -13.02
N ARG A 43 11.97 16.74 -11.82
CA ARG A 43 11.52 16.14 -10.56
C ARG A 43 10.07 16.54 -10.29
N ARG A 44 9.19 15.55 -10.21
CA ARG A 44 7.78 15.74 -9.83
C ARG A 44 7.54 15.34 -8.37
N PRO A 45 6.42 15.78 -7.76
CA PRO A 45 6.16 15.54 -6.35
C PRO A 45 5.65 14.12 -6.06
N GLY A 46 5.24 13.34 -7.08
CA GLY A 46 4.73 12.00 -6.89
C GLY A 46 5.74 11.03 -6.30
N ALA A 47 5.21 10.03 -5.60
CA ALA A 47 5.96 8.97 -4.96
C ALA A 47 5.27 7.62 -5.19
N THR A 48 6.08 6.60 -5.40
CA THR A 48 5.65 5.23 -5.63
C THR A 48 6.48 4.31 -4.74
N VAL A 49 5.81 3.40 -4.01
CA VAL A 49 6.45 2.36 -3.20
C VAL A 49 6.14 1.02 -3.85
N ARG A 50 7.17 0.34 -4.35
CA ARG A 50 7.06 -1.00 -4.94
C ARG A 50 7.63 -2.02 -3.98
N TYR A 51 6.98 -3.16 -3.85
CA TYR A 51 7.42 -4.22 -2.94
C TYR A 51 7.05 -5.61 -3.47
N MET A 52 7.91 -6.59 -3.24
CA MET A 52 7.66 -7.99 -3.56
C MET A 52 6.87 -8.63 -2.43
N ARG A 53 5.81 -9.36 -2.78
CA ARG A 53 5.06 -10.15 -1.81
C ARG A 53 4.32 -11.29 -2.49
N ASN A 54 4.32 -12.47 -1.90
CA ASN A 54 3.72 -13.68 -2.47
C ASN A 54 4.20 -13.97 -3.91
N GLY A 55 5.46 -13.66 -4.20
CA GLY A 55 6.04 -13.81 -5.54
C GLY A 55 5.54 -12.82 -6.59
N GLN A 56 4.83 -11.76 -6.19
CA GLN A 56 4.33 -10.72 -7.09
C GLN A 56 4.79 -9.33 -6.64
N TRP A 57 5.17 -8.50 -7.61
CA TRP A 57 5.41 -7.08 -7.38
C TRP A 57 4.09 -6.35 -7.19
N GLN A 58 3.98 -5.62 -6.09
CA GLN A 58 2.88 -4.72 -5.79
C GLN A 58 3.38 -3.28 -5.80
N GLU A 59 2.45 -2.34 -6.02
CA GLU A 59 2.77 -0.93 -6.13
C GLU A 59 1.73 -0.07 -5.41
N VAL A 60 2.19 0.89 -4.61
CA VAL A 60 1.37 1.96 -4.05
C VAL A 60 1.92 3.30 -4.52
N SER A 61 1.10 4.05 -5.25
CA SER A 61 1.48 5.32 -5.86
C SER A 61 0.60 6.47 -5.37
N CYS A 62 1.20 7.64 -5.12
CA CYS A 62 0.49 8.85 -4.75
C CYS A 62 1.06 10.08 -5.46
N TYR A 63 0.17 10.85 -6.09
CA TYR A 63 0.48 12.05 -6.88
C TYR A 63 -0.35 13.28 -6.46
N GLY A 64 -1.24 13.11 -5.47
CA GLY A 64 -2.28 14.10 -5.15
C GLY A 64 -1.81 15.31 -4.34
N TYR A 65 -0.56 15.30 -3.85
CA TYR A 65 -0.05 16.33 -2.94
C TYR A 65 1.08 17.15 -3.60
N PRO A 66 1.25 18.42 -3.20
CA PRO A 66 2.20 19.33 -3.85
C PRO A 66 3.68 19.00 -3.57
N ASN A 67 3.98 18.12 -2.62
CA ASN A 67 5.36 17.80 -2.25
C ASN A 67 5.59 16.30 -2.04
N ARG A 68 6.84 15.88 -2.25
CA ARG A 68 7.30 14.49 -2.15
C ARG A 68 7.06 13.86 -0.78
N ALA A 69 7.29 14.61 0.28
CA ALA A 69 7.14 14.10 1.63
C ALA A 69 5.68 13.73 1.91
N SER A 70 4.73 14.57 1.51
CA SER A 70 3.30 14.32 1.66
C SER A 70 2.83 13.14 0.81
N ASN A 71 3.25 13.03 -0.45
CA ASN A 71 2.89 11.87 -1.29
C ASN A 71 3.47 10.56 -0.73
N LEU A 72 4.74 10.54 -0.31
CA LEU A 72 5.34 9.36 0.31
C LEU A 72 4.64 8.98 1.62
N ARG A 73 4.25 9.99 2.42
CA ARG A 73 3.51 9.76 3.66
C ARG A 73 2.14 9.14 3.40
N GLN A 74 1.44 9.51 2.33
CA GLN A 74 0.20 8.84 1.96
C GLN A 74 0.42 7.39 1.55
N CYS A 75 1.50 7.09 0.82
CA CYS A 75 1.85 5.71 0.49
C CYS A 75 2.06 4.89 1.77
N PHE A 76 2.83 5.42 2.72
CA PHE A 76 3.01 4.81 4.04
C PHE A 76 1.68 4.56 4.77
N LEU A 77 0.82 5.57 4.87
CA LEU A 77 -0.46 5.45 5.58
C LEU A 77 -1.38 4.40 4.94
N LEU A 78 -1.34 4.25 3.61
CA LEU A 78 -2.07 3.19 2.94
C LEU A 78 -1.47 1.81 3.25
N LEU A 79 -0.15 1.64 3.16
CA LEU A 79 0.53 0.39 3.52
C LEU A 79 0.22 -0.04 4.95
N GLU A 80 0.28 0.89 5.91
CA GLU A 80 -0.07 0.63 7.32
C GLU A 80 -1.52 0.13 7.47
N ARG A 81 -2.46 0.76 6.76
CA ARG A 81 -3.88 0.36 6.78
C ARG A 81 -4.11 -1.01 6.16
N LEU A 82 -3.43 -1.32 5.05
CA LEU A 82 -3.51 -2.63 4.41
C LEU A 82 -3.01 -3.72 5.35
N ARG A 83 -1.89 -3.48 6.02
CA ARG A 83 -1.34 -4.42 7.02
C ARG A 83 -2.33 -4.67 8.15
N ILE A 84 -2.92 -3.61 8.71
CA ILE A 84 -3.91 -3.72 9.79
C ILE A 84 -5.14 -4.48 9.30
N ALA A 85 -5.66 -4.17 8.11
CA ALA A 85 -6.82 -4.85 7.55
C ALA A 85 -6.57 -6.36 7.35
N GLU A 86 -5.37 -6.76 6.94
CA GLU A 86 -4.97 -8.16 6.84
C GLU A 86 -4.89 -8.88 8.19
N GLN A 87 -4.45 -8.19 9.25
CA GLN A 87 -4.52 -8.74 10.61
C GLN A 87 -5.96 -9.03 11.04
N HIS A 88 -6.93 -8.32 10.47
CA HIS A 88 -8.36 -8.55 10.66
C HIS A 88 -8.98 -9.52 9.65
N GLY A 89 -8.17 -10.20 8.84
CA GLY A 89 -8.61 -11.25 7.90
C GLY A 89 -9.04 -10.72 6.52
N VAL A 90 -8.83 -9.45 6.21
CA VAL A 90 -9.12 -8.90 4.87
C VAL A 90 -8.00 -9.26 3.90
N GLN A 91 -8.33 -9.89 2.77
CA GLN A 91 -7.37 -10.18 1.71
C GLN A 91 -7.57 -9.23 0.53
N TYR A 92 -6.50 -8.54 0.13
CA TYR A 92 -6.50 -7.68 -1.06
C TYR A 92 -5.85 -8.42 -2.23
N GLN A 93 -6.60 -8.68 -3.30
CA GLN A 93 -6.01 -9.11 -4.57
C GLN A 93 -5.52 -7.87 -5.34
N GLY A 94 -4.20 -7.76 -5.52
CA GLY A 94 -3.59 -6.89 -6.55
C GLY A 94 -4.05 -5.44 -6.54
N LEU A 95 -3.65 -4.67 -5.52
CA LEU A 95 -3.88 -3.22 -5.49
C LEU A 95 -2.93 -2.50 -6.46
N THR A 96 -3.17 -2.63 -7.77
CA THR A 96 -2.44 -1.88 -8.80
C THR A 96 -3.00 -0.46 -8.98
N PHE A 97 -4.25 -0.19 -8.59
CA PHE A 97 -4.87 1.13 -8.61
C PHE A 97 -5.96 1.25 -7.53
N THR A 98 -6.06 2.39 -6.85
CA THR A 98 -6.99 2.69 -5.73
C THR A 98 -8.48 2.69 -6.09
N LYS A 99 -8.88 2.24 -7.29
CA LYS A 99 -10.27 2.26 -7.76
C LYS A 99 -11.03 0.95 -7.53
N GLU A 100 -10.33 -0.14 -7.22
CA GLU A 100 -10.96 -1.45 -6.99
C GLU A 100 -10.48 -1.98 -5.64
N VAL A 101 -11.29 -1.79 -4.59
CA VAL A 101 -10.87 -2.14 -3.22
C VAL A 101 -11.93 -3.00 -2.53
N ALA A 102 -11.48 -4.22 -2.21
CA ALA A 102 -11.99 -5.21 -1.28
C ALA A 102 -13.15 -6.11 -1.73
N THR A 103 -12.83 -7.39 -1.96
CA THR A 103 -13.76 -8.49 -1.67
C THR A 103 -13.66 -8.79 -0.18
N SER A 104 -14.71 -8.46 0.58
CA SER A 104 -14.85 -8.90 1.96
C SER A 104 -15.04 -10.41 1.97
N THR A 105 -14.01 -11.19 2.28
CA THR A 105 -14.15 -12.64 2.53
C THR A 105 -14.77 -12.83 3.91
N GLY A 106 -16.05 -12.49 4.02
CA GLY A 106 -16.87 -12.73 5.19
C GLY A 106 -18.22 -13.25 4.74
N GLU A 107 -18.32 -14.55 4.45
CA GLU A 107 -19.49 -15.42 4.75
C GLU A 107 -19.37 -16.79 4.05
N SER A 108 -18.30 -17.53 4.36
CA SER A 108 -18.41 -19.00 4.55
C SER A 108 -19.17 -19.36 5.85
N ALA A 109 -19.87 -18.40 6.46
CA ALA A 109 -20.68 -18.58 7.66
C ALA A 109 -22.18 -18.83 7.38
N ARG A 110 -22.58 -18.99 6.10
CA ARG A 110 -23.99 -19.22 5.71
C ARG A 110 -24.34 -20.63 5.27
N LYS A 111 -23.43 -21.61 5.41
CA LYS A 111 -23.67 -22.98 4.96
C LYS A 111 -23.91 -24.05 6.03
N GLU A 112 -23.94 -23.69 7.32
CA GLU A 112 -24.11 -24.69 8.39
C GLU A 112 -25.34 -24.45 9.30
N LYS A 113 -26.34 -23.68 8.86
CA LYS A 113 -27.62 -23.54 9.60
C LYS A 113 -28.89 -23.81 8.82
N GLN A 114 -28.79 -24.37 7.61
CA GLN A 114 -29.95 -24.63 6.76
C GLN A 114 -30.01 -26.06 6.19
N GLU A 115 -29.48 -27.05 6.93
CA GLU A 115 -29.65 -28.47 6.57
C GLU A 115 -30.03 -29.38 7.78
N GLU A 116 -30.52 -28.80 8.88
CA GLU A 116 -31.02 -29.56 10.04
C GLU A 116 -32.50 -29.27 10.41
N ARG A 117 -33.31 -28.77 9.46
CA ARG A 117 -34.76 -28.73 9.63
C ARG A 117 -35.49 -29.02 8.32
N GLY A 118 -35.95 -30.27 8.18
CA GLY A 118 -36.99 -30.62 7.23
C GLY A 118 -36.87 -32.02 6.63
N ASN A 119 -36.90 -33.05 7.47
CA ASN A 119 -37.51 -34.33 7.12
C ASN A 119 -38.81 -34.46 7.93
#